data_AF-A0A931QXB9-F1
#
_entry.id   AF-A0A931QXB9-F1
#
_cell.length_a   1.000
_cell.length_b   1.000
_cell.length_c   1.000
_cell.angle_alpha   90.00
_cell.angle_beta   90.00
_cell.angle_gamma   90.00
#
_symmetry.space_group_name_H-M   'P 1'
#
loop_
_entity.id
_entity.type
_entity.pdbx_description
1 polymer ?
#
loop_
_entity_poly.entity_id
_entity_poly.type
_entity_poly.pdbx_seq_one_letter_code
_entity_poly.pdbx_strand_id
1 'polypeptide(L)' 'MTDPELSREILDQLGKLTAGEQRRVLAFARLLVSKEPQGISGRDLLRLRSDFDPEDLETMARIIEEDCERVDLNEW' A
#
# COMPACT_ATOMS: atom_id res chain seq x y z
N MET A 1 -21.40 9.26 -15.59
CA MET A 1 -22.04 10.53 -15.19
C MET A 1 -21.87 10.65 -13.69
N THR A 2 -21.24 11.73 -13.22
CA THR A 2 -21.04 11.96 -11.78
C THR A 2 -22.34 12.49 -11.19
N ASP A 3 -22.74 11.95 -10.04
CA ASP A 3 -23.88 12.48 -9.28
C ASP A 3 -23.51 13.89 -8.77
N PRO A 4 -24.26 14.95 -9.15
CA PRO A 4 -23.95 16.32 -8.78
C PRO A 4 -24.08 16.58 -7.26
N GLU A 5 -24.99 15.89 -6.57
CA GLU A 5 -25.15 16.03 -5.12
C GLU A 5 -23.96 15.43 -4.38
N LEU A 6 -23.57 14.21 -4.79
CA LEU A 6 -22.38 13.55 -4.25
C LEU A 6 -21.11 14.37 -4.51
N SER A 7 -20.97 14.97 -5.70
CA SER A 7 -19.82 15.81 -6.03
C SER A 7 -19.73 17.04 -5.13
N ARG A 8 -20.87 17.65 -4.81
CA ARG A 8 -20.95 18.80 -3.90
C ARG A 8 -20.56 18.42 -2.48
N GLU A 9 -21.06 17.29 -1.98
CA GLU A 9 -20.74 16.80 -0.64
C GLU A 9 -19.24 16.49 -0.49
N ILE A 10 -18.64 15.86 -1.50
CA ILE A 10 -17.18 15.61 -1.52
C ILE A 10 -16.40 16.93 -1.44
N LEU A 11 -16.81 17.95 -2.18
CA LEU A 11 -16.15 19.27 -2.14
C LEU A 11 -16.30 19.96 -0.77
N ASP A 12 -17.47 19.85 -0.14
CA ASP A 12 -17.70 20.38 1.22
C ASP A 12 -16.78 19.71 2.25
N GLN A 13 -16.64 18.39 2.19
CA GLN A 13 -15.74 17.66 3.09
C GLN A 13 -14.26 17.99 2.81
N LEU A 14 -13.86 18.11 1.54
CA LEU A 14 -12.49 18.53 1.18
C LEU A 14 -12.15 19.92 1.71
N GLY A 15 -13.12 20.84 1.73
CA GLY A 15 -12.95 22.19 2.27
C GLY A 15 -12.61 22.24 3.77
N LYS A 16 -12.91 21.17 4.52
CA LYS A 16 -12.63 21.06 5.97
C LYS A 16 -11.25 20.48 6.27
N LEU A 17 -10.57 19.95 5.26
CA LEU A 17 -9.28 19.27 5.41
C LEU A 17 -8.10 20.25 5.26
N THR A 18 -7.00 19.94 5.94
CA THR A 18 -5.72 20.61 5.69
C THR A 18 -5.19 20.27 4.29
N ALA A 19 -4.26 21.09 3.78
CA ALA A 19 -3.62 20.82 2.49
C ALA A 19 -2.89 19.46 2.44
N GLY A 20 -2.41 18.93 3.56
CA GLY A 20 -1.80 17.60 3.64
C GLY A 20 -2.84 16.49 3.45
N GLU A 21 -3.97 16.61 4.12
CA GLU A 21 -5.08 15.65 4.04
C GLU A 21 -5.77 15.68 2.67
N GLN A 22 -5.97 16.86 2.08
CA GLN A 22 -6.48 16.98 0.71
C GLN A 22 -5.59 16.24 -0.30
N ARG A 23 -4.26 16.31 -0.16
CA ARG A 23 -3.32 15.56 -1.01
C ARG A 23 -3.46 14.05 -0.83
N ARG A 24 -3.71 13.57 0.40
CA ARG A 24 -3.97 12.15 0.68
C ARG A 24 -5.25 11.68 0.00
N VAL A 25 -6.34 12.46 0.08
CA VAL A 25 -7.60 12.15 -0.61
C VAL A 25 -7.41 12.10 -2.12
N LEU A 26 -6.66 13.05 -2.70
CA LEU A 26 -6.35 13.04 -4.13
C LEU A 26 -5.56 11.80 -4.55
N ALA A 27 -4.57 11.37 -3.77
CA ALA A 27 -3.82 10.15 -4.03
C ALA A 27 -4.73 8.92 -4.02
N PHE A 28 -5.64 8.82 -3.04
CA PHE A 28 -6.61 7.73 -2.97
C PHE A 28 -7.58 7.73 -4.15
N ALA A 29 -8.14 8.88 -4.52
CA ALA A 29 -9.04 8.98 -5.67
C ALA A 29 -8.37 8.53 -6.99
N ARG A 30 -7.07 8.83 -7.17
CA ARG A 30 -6.29 8.33 -8.31
C ARG A 30 -6.15 6.81 -8.30
N LEU A 31 -5.94 6.20 -7.13
CA LEU A 31 -5.89 4.74 -6.99
C LEU A 31 -7.24 4.09 -7.36
N LEU A 32 -8.37 4.70 -6.99
CA LEU A 32 -9.70 4.21 -7.36
C LEU A 32 -9.96 4.25 -8.87
N VAL A 33 -9.36 5.22 -9.58
CA VAL A 33 -9.48 5.35 -11.03
C VAL A 33 -8.57 4.35 -11.76
N SER A 34 -7.40 4.05 -11.20
CA SER A 34 -6.50 3.02 -11.72
C SER A 34 -7.14 1.64 -11.52
N LYS A 35 -7.65 1.05 -12.60
CA LYS A 35 -8.30 -0.27 -12.58
C LYS A 35 -7.38 -1.42 -12.14
N GLU A 36 -6.08 -1.18 -12.12
CA GLU A 36 -5.08 -2.10 -11.60
C GLU A 36 -4.36 -1.43 -10.43
N PRO A 37 -4.21 -2.10 -9.27
CA PRO A 37 -3.40 -1.60 -8.20
C PRO A 37 -1.97 -1.43 -8.73
N GLN A 38 -1.53 -0.17 -8.83
CA GLN A 38 -0.19 0.14 -9.28
C GLN A 38 0.77 -0.29 -8.16
N GLY A 39 1.43 -1.43 -8.34
CA GLY A 39 2.46 -1.89 -7.41
C GLY A 39 3.54 -0.82 -7.27
N ILE A 40 4.10 -0.68 -6.08
CA ILE A 40 5.29 0.16 -5.90
C ILE A 40 6.52 -0.66 -6.28
N SER A 41 7.58 0.00 -6.77
CA SER A 41 8.79 -0.72 -7.13
C SER A 41 9.40 -1.40 -5.90
N GLY A 42 10.08 -2.54 -6.09
CA GLY A 42 10.80 -3.21 -5.00
C GLY A 42 11.76 -2.26 -4.27
N ARG A 43 12.40 -1.34 -5.00
CA ARG A 43 13.25 -0.28 -4.43
C ARG A 43 12.49 0.64 -3.49
N ASP A 44 11.24 0.96 -3.82
CA ASP A 44 10.41 1.84 -3.00
C ASP A 44 9.83 1.11 -1.78
N LEU A 45 9.56 -0.20 -1.89
CA LEU A 45 9.22 -1.05 -0.73
C LEU A 45 10.35 -1.05 0.31
N LEU A 46 11.61 -1.04 -0.12
CA LEU A 46 12.74 -1.01 0.82
C LEU A 46 12.74 0.22 1.73
N ARG A 47 12.12 1.34 1.32
CA ARG A 47 12.00 2.54 2.15
C ARG A 47 11.02 2.38 3.32
N LEU A 48 10.20 1.33 3.30
CA LEU A 48 9.32 0.94 4.41
C LEU A 48 10.01 -0.01 5.40
N ARG A 49 11.25 -0.45 5.16
CA ARG A 49 11.96 -1.42 6.02
C ARG A 49 12.46 -0.87 7.36
N SER A 50 12.19 0.40 7.65
CA SER A 50 12.85 1.13 8.73
C SER A 50 12.48 0.69 10.15
N ASP A 51 11.51 -0.22 10.31
CA ASP A 51 10.85 -0.47 11.61
C ASP A 51 11.03 -1.88 12.17
N PHE A 52 11.83 -2.76 11.55
CA PHE A 52 12.07 -4.11 12.09
C PHE A 52 13.35 -4.17 12.91
N ASP A 53 13.28 -4.73 14.13
CA ASP A 53 14.46 -5.06 14.92
C ASP A 53 15.26 -6.17 14.23
N PRO A 54 16.61 -6.13 14.21
CA PRO A 54 17.44 -7.20 13.66
C PRO A 54 17.10 -8.59 14.21
N GLU A 55 16.75 -8.72 15.48
CA GLU A 55 16.39 -10.00 16.12
C GLU A 55 15.06 -10.54 15.58
N ASP A 56 14.09 -9.65 15.31
CA ASP A 56 12.83 -10.03 14.66
C ASP A 56 13.09 -10.55 13.25
N LEU A 57 13.98 -9.90 12.49
CA LEU A 57 14.35 -10.34 11.14
C LEU A 57 15.03 -11.71 11.15
N GLU A 58 15.92 -11.99 12.10
CA GLU A 58 16.56 -13.29 12.27
C GLU A 58 15.53 -14.37 12.64
N THR A 59 14.60 -14.05 13.55
CA THR A 59 13.53 -14.95 13.96
C THR A 59 12.62 -15.30 12.78
N MET A 60 12.21 -14.30 12.00
CA MET A 60 11.39 -14.50 10.80
C MET A 60 12.13 -15.37 9.77
N ALA A 61 13.41 -15.10 9.53
CA ALA A 61 14.22 -15.89 8.58
C ALA A 61 14.32 -17.36 9.00
N ARG A 62 14.57 -17.62 10.30
CA ARG A 62 14.67 -18.97 10.84
C ARG A 62 13.37 -19.74 10.68
N ILE A 63 12.23 -19.14 11.03
CA ILE A 63 10.91 -19.79 10.92
C ILE A 63 10.57 -20.09 9.46
N ILE A 64 10.90 -19.20 8.52
CA ILE A 64 10.69 -19.46 7.09
C ILE A 64 11.50 -20.67 6.63
N GLU A 65 12.76 -20.78 7.02
CA GLU A 65 13.61 -21.93 6.62
C GLU A 65 13.21 -23.24 7.30
N GLU A 66 12.74 -23.19 8.55
CA GLU A 66 12.33 -24.37 9.32
C GLU A 66 10.94 -24.89 8.92
N ASP A 67 9.98 -23.98 8.68
CA ASP A 67 8.55 -24.33 8.59
C ASP A 67 7.92 -24.06 7.21
N CYS A 68 8.54 -23.30 6.29
CA CYS A 68 7.98 -23.17 4.94
C CYS A 68 8.35 -24.36 4.06
N GLU A 69 7.37 -24.80 3.25
CA GLU A 69 7.59 -25.81 2.22
C GLU A 69 8.72 -25.36 1.28
N ARG A 70 9.71 -26.25 1.08
CA ARG A 70 10.79 -25.99 0.14
C ARG A 70 10.22 -26.06 -1.27
N VAL A 71 10.34 -24.95 -2.01
CA VAL A 71 10.00 -24.94 -3.42
C VAL A 71 11.01 -25.80 -4.18
N ASP A 72 10.60 -26.97 -4.66
CA ASP A 72 11.40 -27.73 -5.63
C ASP A 72 11.18 -27.11 -7.02
N LEU A 73 12.23 -26.47 -7.53
CA LEU A 73 12.23 -25.85 -8.86
C LEU A 73 12.18 -26.88 -10.00
N ASN A 74 12.31 -28.17 -9.71
CA ASN A 74 12.29 -29.27 -10.67
C ASN A 74 10.98 -30.08 -10.64
N GLU A 75 10.01 -29.72 -9.79
CA GLU A 75 8.70 -30.38 -9.73
C GLU A 75 7.71 -29.93 -10.83
N TRP A 76 8.18 -29.18 -11.84
CA TRP A 76 7.38 -28.70 -12.99
C TRP A 76 7.94 -29.17 -14.33
#